data_AF-A0A2M7MXZ9-F1
#
_entry.id   AF-A0A2M7MXZ9-F1
#
_cell.length_a   1.000
_cell.length_b   1.000
_cell.length_c   1.000
_cell.angle_alpha   90.00
_cell.angle_beta   90.00
_cell.angle_gamma   90.00
#
_symmetry.space_group_name_H-M   'P 1'
#
loop_
_entity.id
_entity.type
_entity.pdbx_description
1 polymer ?
#
loop_
_entity_poly.entity_id
_entity_poly.type
_entity_poly.pdbx_seq_one_letter_code
_entity_poly.pdbx_strand_id
1 'polypeptide(L)'
;MLQWLLGLFKSSSPVTERKLITKARAEPEPDIQLPPPFLRREAMLDRNQQVAAYVFTVETPAAMRAHTWHATTQQFFGNVLIDHFSTGELDRLLGKRLVFLPLGPASLEHSKLDQLPRKNLVIEFDPPLGMEFP
;
A
#
# COMPACT_ATOMS: atom_id res chain seq x y z
N MET A 1 29.16 -17.82 -0.12
CA MET A 1 27.69 -18.00 -0.14
C MET A 1 27.01 -16.64 -0.03
N LEU A 2 26.81 -15.94 -1.15
CA LEU A 2 26.12 -14.63 -1.19
C LEU A 2 25.58 -14.41 -2.62
N GLN A 3 24.61 -15.23 -3.06
CA GLN A 3 24.04 -15.15 -4.42
C GLN A 3 22.49 -15.10 -4.43
N TRP A 4 21.85 -14.72 -3.31
CA TRP A 4 20.38 -14.82 -3.16
C TRP A 4 19.63 -13.50 -2.96
N LEU A 5 20.26 -12.34 -3.17
CA LEU A 5 19.62 -11.03 -2.95
C LEU A 5 19.26 -10.25 -4.24
N LEU A 6 19.48 -10.80 -5.43
CA LEU A 6 19.21 -10.11 -6.71
C LEU A 6 17.98 -10.66 -7.47
N GLY A 7 17.20 -11.56 -6.87
CA GLY A 7 16.06 -12.22 -7.53
C GLY A 7 14.69 -11.54 -7.37
N LEU A 8 14.52 -10.57 -6.46
CA LEU A 8 13.19 -10.04 -6.11
C LEU A 8 12.65 -8.95 -7.06
N PHE A 9 13.46 -8.47 -8.01
CA PHE A 9 13.07 -7.41 -8.96
C PHE A 9 13.41 -7.76 -10.41
N LYS A 10 13.01 -8.94 -10.87
CA LYS A 10 13.06 -9.26 -12.30
C LYS A 10 11.80 -9.97 -12.77
N SER A 11 10.78 -9.18 -13.07
CA SER A 11 9.84 -9.54 -14.13
C SER A 11 9.72 -8.36 -15.09
N SER A 12 10.59 -8.38 -16.09
CA SER A 12 10.32 -7.79 -17.38
C SER A 12 10.60 -8.89 -18.38
N SER A 13 9.55 -9.40 -19.04
CA SER A 13 9.62 -9.86 -20.41
C SER A 13 8.24 -10.19 -20.98
N PRO A 14 8.11 -10.16 -22.31
CA PRO A 14 6.95 -9.63 -23.00
C PRO A 14 5.90 -10.69 -23.34
N VAL A 15 4.70 -10.17 -23.63
CA VAL A 15 3.62 -10.81 -24.38
C VAL A 15 4.17 -11.55 -25.60
N THR A 16 3.89 -12.85 -25.70
CA THR A 16 3.76 -13.55 -26.98
C THR A 16 2.77 -14.70 -26.82
N GLU A 17 1.69 -14.60 -27.58
CA GLU A 17 0.68 -15.64 -27.79
C GLU A 17 1.28 -16.93 -28.36
N ARG A 18 0.80 -18.10 -27.90
CA ARG A 18 0.17 -19.11 -28.77
C ARG A 18 -0.25 -20.36 -27.98
N LYS A 19 -1.58 -20.51 -27.86
CA LYS A 19 -2.38 -21.69 -28.24
C LYS A 19 -1.89 -23.07 -27.76
N LEU A 20 -2.64 -23.71 -26.86
CA LEU A 20 -3.29 -25.02 -27.05
C LEU A 20 -3.92 -25.55 -25.74
N ILE A 21 -5.26 -25.60 -25.74
CA ILE A 21 -6.14 -26.67 -25.23
C ILE A 21 -5.70 -27.43 -23.97
N THR A 22 -6.48 -27.34 -22.89
CA THR A 22 -7.18 -28.49 -22.26
C THR A 22 -8.01 -27.99 -21.07
N LYS A 23 -9.30 -28.30 -21.13
CA LYS A 23 -10.32 -27.98 -20.13
C LYS A 23 -10.13 -28.92 -18.92
N ALA A 24 -9.17 -28.63 -18.06
CA ALA A 24 -9.14 -29.17 -16.71
C ALA A 24 -9.98 -28.25 -15.81
N ARG A 25 -10.93 -28.83 -15.08
CA ARG A 25 -11.71 -28.12 -14.08
C ARG A 25 -10.77 -27.67 -12.96
N ALA A 26 -10.29 -26.44 -13.08
CA ALA A 26 -9.58 -25.77 -12.01
C ALA A 26 -10.58 -25.52 -10.87
N GLU A 27 -10.30 -26.09 -9.69
CA GLU A 27 -10.79 -25.49 -8.45
C GLU A 27 -10.34 -24.03 -8.44
N PRO A 28 -11.16 -23.09 -7.93
CA PRO A 28 -10.77 -21.68 -7.93
C PRO A 28 -9.47 -21.56 -7.15
N GLU A 29 -8.36 -21.35 -7.86
CA GLU A 29 -7.15 -20.81 -7.26
C GLU A 29 -7.58 -19.57 -6.48
N PRO A 30 -7.12 -19.39 -5.23
CA PRO A 30 -7.47 -18.19 -4.48
C PRO A 30 -7.16 -17.01 -5.39
N ASP A 31 -8.16 -16.17 -5.63
CA ASP A 31 -8.00 -14.96 -6.43
C ASP A 31 -6.95 -14.09 -5.72
N ILE A 32 -5.68 -14.27 -6.10
CA ILE A 32 -4.57 -13.45 -5.64
C ILE A 32 -4.75 -12.15 -6.40
N GLN A 33 -5.68 -11.31 -5.94
CA GLN A 33 -5.79 -9.94 -6.39
C GLN A 33 -4.45 -9.28 -6.08
N LEU A 34 -3.65 -9.12 -7.13
CA LEU A 34 -2.43 -8.33 -7.05
C LEU A 34 -2.87 -6.92 -6.64
N PRO A 35 -2.18 -6.30 -5.68
CA PRO A 35 -2.50 -4.94 -5.28
C PRO A 35 -2.48 -4.05 -6.52
N PRO A 36 -3.33 -3.02 -6.58
CA PRO A 36 -3.37 -2.12 -7.72
C PRO A 36 -1.97 -1.59 -8.04
N PRO A 37 -1.64 -1.31 -9.32
CA PRO A 37 -0.28 -0.92 -9.73
C PRO A 37 0.18 0.41 -9.12
N PHE A 38 -0.74 1.18 -8.53
CA PHE A 38 -0.45 2.41 -7.81
C PHE A 38 -0.17 2.20 -6.33
N LEU A 39 -0.40 1.01 -5.76
CA LEU A 39 -0.27 0.79 -4.32
C LEU A 39 1.14 0.28 -3.98
N ARG A 40 1.87 1.09 -3.23
CA ARG A 40 3.17 0.73 -2.69
C ARG A 40 3.01 0.23 -1.26
N ARG A 41 3.60 -0.93 -0.96
CA ARG A 41 3.61 -1.55 0.37
C ARG A 41 5.06 -1.70 0.85
N GLU A 42 5.39 -1.03 1.94
CA GLU A 42 6.71 -1.12 2.58
C GLU A 42 6.60 -1.87 3.91
N ALA A 43 7.52 -2.80 4.16
CA ALA A 43 7.56 -3.56 5.42
C ALA A 43 8.39 -2.83 6.48
N MET A 44 7.83 -2.70 7.68
CA MET A 44 8.58 -2.26 8.86
C MET A 44 8.93 -3.47 9.72
N LEU A 45 10.17 -3.52 10.18
CA LEU A 45 10.69 -4.61 10.98
C LEU A 45 10.66 -4.25 12.48
N ASP A 46 10.43 -5.24 13.33
CA ASP A 46 10.67 -5.14 14.75
C ASP A 46 12.17 -5.26 15.10
N ARG A 47 12.47 -5.17 16.39
CA ARG A 47 13.82 -5.38 16.97
C ARG A 47 14.43 -6.75 16.65
N ASN A 48 13.62 -7.75 16.29
CA ASN A 48 14.05 -9.10 15.97
C ASN A 48 14.13 -9.32 14.45
N GLN A 49 14.08 -8.25 13.65
CA GLN A 49 14.09 -8.28 12.19
C GLN A 49 12.91 -9.04 11.57
N GLN A 50 11.79 -9.16 12.31
CA GLN A 50 10.56 -9.70 11.78
C GLN A 50 9.68 -8.58 11.30
N VAL A 51 8.96 -8.80 10.20
CA VAL A 51 7.93 -7.83 9.77
C VAL A 51 6.95 -7.66 10.93
N ALA A 52 6.66 -6.42 11.31
CA ALA A 52 5.73 -6.09 12.39
C ALA A 52 4.61 -5.17 11.91
N ALA A 53 4.90 -4.37 10.87
CA ALA A 53 3.92 -3.49 10.27
C ALA A 53 4.17 -3.30 8.77
N TYR A 54 3.20 -2.66 8.11
CA TYR A 54 3.38 -2.13 6.76
C TYR A 54 3.04 -0.65 6.69
N VAL A 55 3.69 0.08 5.79
CA VAL A 55 3.27 1.42 5.36
C VAL A 55 2.68 1.28 3.96
N PHE A 56 1.49 1.83 3.76
CA PHE A 56 0.86 1.88 2.44
C PHE A 56 0.90 3.30 1.89
N THR A 57 1.47 3.46 0.70
CA THR A 57 1.54 4.74 -0.02
C THR A 57 1.08 4.56 -1.45
N VAL A 58 0.78 5.68 -2.11
CA VAL A 58 0.61 5.68 -3.56
C VAL A 58 2.00 5.75 -4.21
N GLU A 59 2.27 4.83 -5.13
CA GLU A 59 3.47 4.82 -5.95
C GLU A 59 3.51 6.12 -6.76
N THR A 60 4.56 6.90 -6.54
CA THR A 60 4.81 8.15 -7.24
C THR A 60 6.15 8.06 -7.96
N PRO A 61 6.27 8.67 -9.16
CA PRO A 61 7.53 8.74 -9.86
C PRO A 61 8.65 9.24 -8.94
N ALA A 62 9.84 8.65 -9.07
CA ALA A 62 10.99 8.96 -8.21
C ALA A 62 11.30 10.46 -8.12
N ALA A 63 11.12 11.19 -9.23
CA ALA A 63 11.30 12.63 -9.30
C ALA A 63 10.35 13.39 -8.34
N MET A 64 9.14 12.90 -8.11
CA MET A 64 8.17 13.56 -7.24
C MET A 64 8.39 13.25 -5.75
N ARG A 65 9.08 12.15 -5.42
CA ARG A 65 9.37 11.76 -4.02
C ARG A 65 10.31 12.72 -3.29
N ALA A 66 11.15 13.45 -4.03
CA ALA A 66 12.10 14.40 -3.45
C ALA A 66 11.53 15.83 -3.24
N HIS A 67 10.29 16.07 -3.66
CA HIS A 67 9.66 17.39 -3.57
C HIS A 67 8.75 17.47 -2.35
N THR A 68 8.75 18.63 -1.68
CA THR A 68 7.72 18.96 -0.69
C THR A 68 6.37 18.97 -1.41
N TRP A 69 5.53 18.00 -1.09
CA TRP A 69 4.24 17.86 -1.71
C TRP A 69 3.33 19.01 -1.29
N HIS A 70 2.63 19.60 -2.26
CA HIS A 70 1.59 20.58 -1.95
C HIS A 70 0.44 19.88 -1.20
N ALA A 71 -0.21 20.58 -0.28
CA ALA A 71 -1.28 20.03 0.57
C ALA A 71 -2.39 19.35 -0.26
N THR A 72 -2.73 19.92 -1.42
CA THR A 72 -3.74 19.37 -2.34
C THR A 72 -3.33 18.01 -2.92
N THR A 73 -2.05 17.79 -3.19
CA THR A 73 -1.56 16.53 -3.74
C THR A 73 -1.48 15.44 -2.67
N GLN A 74 -1.07 15.79 -1.45
CA GLN A 74 -1.14 14.88 -0.30
C GLN A 74 -2.58 14.46 -0.02
N GLN A 75 -3.51 15.43 -0.06
CA GLN A 75 -4.94 15.15 0.11
C GLN A 75 -5.46 14.19 -0.97
N PHE A 76 -5.08 14.41 -2.23
CA PHE A 76 -5.50 13.54 -3.33
C PHE A 76 -5.04 12.08 -3.10
N PHE A 77 -3.76 11.85 -2.79
CA PHE A 77 -3.27 10.49 -2.55
C PHE A 77 -3.85 9.87 -1.28
N GLY A 78 -4.01 10.64 -0.22
CA GLY A 78 -4.71 10.19 0.98
C GLY A 78 -6.13 9.72 0.67
N ASN A 79 -6.88 10.49 -0.11
CA ASN A 79 -8.25 10.14 -0.50
C ASN A 79 -8.29 8.86 -1.35
N VAL A 80 -7.35 8.69 -2.29
CA VAL A 80 -7.22 7.44 -3.09
C VAL A 80 -7.00 6.23 -2.18
N LEU A 81 -6.15 6.35 -1.17
CA LEU A 81 -5.91 5.27 -0.21
C LEU A 81 -7.16 4.97 0.63
N ILE A 82 -7.88 6.00 1.09
CA ILE A 82 -9.11 5.84 1.86
C ILE A 82 -10.18 5.13 1.01
N ASP A 83 -10.38 5.57 -0.22
CA ASP A 83 -11.31 4.95 -1.15
C ASP A 83 -10.96 3.49 -1.40
N HIS A 84 -9.69 3.18 -1.65
CA HIS A 84 -9.24 1.81 -1.88
C HIS A 84 -9.53 0.91 -0.68
N PHE A 85 -9.17 1.34 0.53
CA PHE A 85 -9.29 0.50 1.74
C PHE A 85 -10.67 0.50 2.38
N SER A 86 -11.54 1.45 2.04
CA SER A 86 -12.97 1.46 2.47
C SER A 86 -13.77 0.25 1.95
N THR A 87 -13.25 -0.44 0.93
CA THR A 87 -13.91 -1.61 0.32
C THR A 87 -13.70 -2.94 1.08
N GLY A 88 -12.97 -2.94 2.20
CA GLY A 88 -12.82 -4.11 3.07
C GLY A 88 -11.65 -5.05 2.74
N GLU A 89 -10.85 -4.73 1.71
CA GLU A 89 -9.62 -5.45 1.36
C GLU A 89 -8.55 -5.37 2.47
N LEU A 90 -8.55 -4.27 3.22
CA LEU A 90 -7.48 -3.98 4.17
C LEU A 90 -7.44 -5.02 5.30
N ASP A 91 -8.56 -5.35 5.95
CA ASP A 91 -8.60 -6.32 7.06
C ASP A 91 -7.99 -7.69 6.70
N ARG A 92 -8.17 -8.13 5.45
CA ARG A 92 -7.57 -9.36 4.94
C ARG A 92 -6.05 -9.24 4.78
N LEU A 93 -5.57 -8.07 4.37
CA LEU A 93 -4.15 -7.76 4.21
C LEU A 93 -3.44 -7.51 5.56
N LEU A 94 -4.16 -7.02 6.57
CA LEU A 94 -3.61 -6.67 7.88
C LEU A 94 -3.21 -7.90 8.70
N GLY A 95 -4.07 -8.92 8.72
CA GLY A 95 -3.92 -10.04 9.65
C GLY A 95 -3.69 -9.54 11.09
N LYS A 96 -2.51 -9.83 11.66
CA LYS A 96 -2.09 -9.38 13.00
C LYS A 96 -1.11 -8.19 12.99
N ARG A 97 -0.77 -7.65 11.82
CA ARG A 97 0.27 -6.63 11.65
C ARG A 97 -0.36 -5.25 11.67
N LEU A 98 0.36 -4.29 12.22
CA LEU A 98 -0.06 -2.89 12.13
C LEU A 98 0.06 -2.39 10.70
N VAL A 99 -0.78 -1.44 10.32
CA VAL A 99 -0.66 -0.69 9.09
C VAL A 99 -0.65 0.79 9.39
N PHE A 100 0.34 1.46 8.81
CA PHE A 100 0.48 2.89 8.81
C PHE A 100 -0.06 3.44 7.50
N LEU A 101 -0.99 4.39 7.63
CA LEU A 101 -1.58 5.11 6.52
C LEU A 101 -1.22 6.60 6.64
N PRO A 102 -0.27 7.10 5.85
CA PRO A 102 0.09 8.51 5.85
C PRO A 102 -1.04 9.32 5.22
N LEU A 103 -1.72 10.14 6.03
CA LEU A 103 -2.82 10.99 5.60
C LEU A 103 -2.50 12.44 5.98
N GLY A 104 -2.69 13.35 5.01
CA GLY A 104 -2.67 14.78 5.29
C GLY A 104 -3.94 15.23 6.04
N PRO A 105 -3.90 16.39 6.72
CA PRO A 105 -5.04 16.89 7.50
C PRO A 105 -6.35 16.97 6.72
N ALA A 106 -6.28 17.44 5.48
CA ALA A 106 -7.47 17.59 4.63
C ALA A 106 -8.08 16.25 4.19
N SER A 107 -7.37 15.12 4.31
CA SER A 107 -7.93 13.78 4.05
C SER A 107 -8.72 13.22 5.23
N LEU A 108 -8.58 13.79 6.43
CA LEU A 108 -9.36 13.37 7.59
C LEU A 108 -10.84 13.76 7.48
N GLU A 109 -11.17 14.70 6.60
CA GLU A 109 -12.55 15.10 6.30
C GLU A 109 -13.24 14.16 5.28
N HIS A 110 -12.53 13.13 4.81
CA HIS A 110 -13.06 12.22 3.80
C HIS A 110 -14.23 11.39 4.35
N SER A 111 -15.36 11.37 3.64
CA SER A 111 -16.62 10.75 4.11
C SER A 111 -16.54 9.24 4.38
N LYS A 112 -15.56 8.55 3.78
CA LYS A 112 -15.33 7.12 3.98
C LYS A 112 -14.27 6.79 5.03
N LEU A 113 -13.71 7.77 5.72
CA LEU A 113 -12.68 7.53 6.73
C LEU A 113 -13.18 6.57 7.83
N ASP A 114 -14.43 6.71 8.26
CA ASP A 114 -15.06 5.86 9.28
C ASP A 114 -15.29 4.40 8.82
N GLN A 115 -15.17 4.14 7.51
CA GLN A 115 -15.30 2.81 6.92
C GLN A 115 -13.97 2.04 6.93
N LEU A 116 -12.86 2.71 7.26
CA LEU A 116 -11.57 2.06 7.40
C LEU A 116 -11.56 1.10 8.61
N PRO A 117 -10.78 0.01 8.54
CA PRO A 117 -10.57 -0.87 9.68
C PRO A 117 -10.10 -0.12 10.91
N ARG A 118 -10.79 -0.35 12.03
CA ARG A 118 -10.43 0.24 13.33
C ARG A 118 -9.32 -0.53 14.04
N LYS A 119 -9.08 -1.77 13.64
CA LYS A 119 -8.08 -2.65 14.25
C LYS A 119 -6.81 -2.60 13.45
N ASN A 120 -5.68 -2.51 14.15
CA ASN A 120 -4.34 -2.55 13.56
C ASN A 120 -4.09 -1.47 12.49
N LEU A 121 -4.90 -0.41 12.43
CA LEU A 121 -4.68 0.75 11.57
C LEU A 121 -4.16 1.91 12.43
N VAL A 122 -3.10 2.54 11.95
CA VAL A 122 -2.51 3.75 12.51
C VAL A 122 -2.52 4.79 11.39
N ILE A 123 -3.15 5.94 11.66
CA ILE A 123 -3.06 7.08 10.76
C ILE A 123 -1.79 7.84 11.12
N GLU A 124 -0.85 7.90 10.18
CA GLU A 124 0.35 8.71 10.30
C GLU A 124 0.05 10.11 9.79
N PHE A 125 0.33 11.09 10.64
CA PHE A 125 0.11 12.49 10.33
C PHE A 125 1.47 13.19 10.31
N ASP A 126 1.83 13.77 9.17
CA ASP A 126 2.98 14.66 9.09
C ASP A 126 2.47 16.10 9.30
N PRO A 127 2.63 16.68 10.50
CA PRO A 127 2.25 18.05 10.72
C PRO A 127 3.11 18.97 9.84
N PRO A 128 2.52 19.97 9.16
CA PRO A 128 3.32 21.00 8.50
C PRO A 128 4.36 21.56 9.47
N LEU A 129 5.62 21.61 9.00
CA LEU A 129 6.75 22.18 9.74
C LEU A 129 6.34 23.56 10.31
N GLY A 130 6.26 23.66 11.64
CA GLY A 130 5.84 24.86 12.37
C GLY A 130 4.55 24.74 13.19
N MET A 131 3.86 23.60 13.17
CA MET A 131 2.85 23.30 14.20
C MET A 131 3.51 22.80 15.48
N GLU A 132 3.56 23.66 16.50
CA GLU A 132 3.83 23.24 17.88
C GLU A 132 2.57 22.59 18.46
N PHE A 133 2.70 21.35 18.95
CA PHE A 133 1.63 20.71 19.72
C PHE A 133 1.65 21.27 21.15
N PRO A 134 0.49 21.59 21.75
CA PRO A 134 0.40 22.13 23.10
C PRO A 134 0.84 21.14 24.19
#